data_AF-A0A0V0H671-F1
#
_entry.id   AF-A0A0V0H671-F1
#
_cell.length_a   1.000
_cell.length_b   1.000
_cell.length_c   1.000
_cell.angle_alpha   90.00
_cell.angle_beta   90.00
_cell.angle_gamma   90.00
#
_symmetry.space_group_name_H-M   'P 1'
#
loop_
_entity.id
_entity.type
_entity.pdbx_description
1 polymer ?
#
loop_
_entity_poly.entity_id
_entity_poly.type
_entity_poly.pdbx_seq_one_letter_code
_entity_poly.pdbx_strand_id
1 'polypeptide(L)'
;MAQELADWSELQYDLLVLIARHLNLIEDYLNFGSVCKSWHSVPTKNNFNKYLSRAPWLMLAEEDGNSIRKFFSLYNGMILNKRIPKASRKRCMESMGWLIMVGEDQGEISMLHPFSGVQIELPPSKYHRRLPQSSDWLEDGLYFQGSFVR
;
A
#
# COMPACT_ATOMS: atom_id res chain seq x y z
N MET A 1 38.00 -30.10 0.86
CA MET A 1 37.79 -28.90 1.69
C MET A 1 36.30 -28.72 1.85
N ALA A 2 35.78 -28.78 3.07
CA ALA A 2 34.38 -28.45 3.32
C ALA A 2 34.20 -26.95 3.10
N GLN A 3 33.23 -26.54 2.29
CA GLN A 3 32.79 -25.14 2.25
C GLN A 3 32.15 -24.84 3.60
N GLU A 4 32.78 -23.99 4.41
CA GLU A 4 32.07 -23.33 5.50
C GLU A 4 30.98 -22.45 4.86
N LEU A 5 29.73 -22.85 5.05
CA LEU A 5 28.59 -22.01 4.73
C LEU A 5 28.59 -20.86 5.75
N ALA A 6 28.87 -19.65 5.29
CA ALA A 6 28.76 -18.46 6.13
C ALA A 6 27.33 -18.36 6.68
N ASP A 7 27.20 -18.29 8.00
CA ASP A 7 25.90 -18.11 8.64
C ASP A 7 25.47 -16.64 8.57
N TRP A 8 24.58 -16.34 7.63
CA TRP A 8 24.01 -15.01 7.44
C TRP A 8 23.01 -14.62 8.55
N SER A 9 22.65 -15.54 9.45
CA SER A 9 21.79 -15.23 10.60
C SER A 9 22.50 -14.36 11.65
N GLU A 10 23.83 -14.43 11.71
CA GLU A 10 24.69 -13.65 12.61
C GLU A 10 25.17 -12.32 12.00
N LEU A 11 24.68 -11.95 10.81
CA LEU A 11 25.08 -10.71 10.18
C LEU A 11 24.74 -9.51 11.07
N GLN A 12 25.69 -8.57 11.20
CA GLN A 12 25.52 -7.36 12.00
C GLN A 12 24.29 -6.55 11.57
N TYR A 13 23.56 -6.03 12.54
CA TYR A 13 22.33 -5.27 12.32
C TYR A 13 22.50 -4.11 11.32
N ASP A 14 23.60 -3.35 11.42
CA ASP A 14 23.85 -2.21 10.53
C ASP A 14 23.99 -2.63 9.06
N LEU A 15 24.59 -3.80 8.80
CA LEU A 15 24.69 -4.36 7.44
C LEU A 15 23.33 -4.79 6.93
N LEU A 16 22.50 -5.41 7.78
CA LEU A 16 21.13 -5.76 7.42
C LEU A 16 20.30 -4.50 7.08
N VAL A 17 20.46 -3.42 7.83
CA VAL A 17 19.81 -2.14 7.54
C VAL A 17 20.27 -1.58 6.19
N LEU A 18 21.55 -1.65 5.87
CA LEU A 18 22.08 -1.23 4.57
C LEU A 18 21.44 -2.04 3.44
N ILE A 19 21.40 -3.37 3.55
CA ILE A 19 20.77 -4.25 2.56
C ILE A 19 19.29 -3.87 2.39
N ALA A 20 18.55 -3.75 3.50
CA ALA A 20 17.13 -3.40 3.49
C ALA A 20 16.85 -2.05 2.80
N ARG A 21 17.75 -1.07 2.91
CA ARG A 21 17.64 0.25 2.25
C ARG A 21 17.84 0.21 0.74
N HIS A 22 18.43 -0.87 0.22
CA HIS A 22 18.63 -1.10 -1.21
C HIS A 22 17.52 -1.96 -1.85
N LEU A 23 16.56 -2.46 -1.07
CA LEU A 23 15.41 -3.18 -1.61
C LEU A 23 14.40 -2.20 -2.22
N ASN A 24 14.25 -2.28 -3.53
CA ASN A 24 13.36 -1.40 -4.31
C ASN A 24 11.90 -1.87 -4.25
N LEU A 25 11.68 -3.17 -4.10
CA LEU A 25 10.37 -3.79 -4.06
C LEU A 25 9.92 -3.94 -2.60
N ILE A 26 8.66 -3.59 -2.32
CA ILE A 26 8.07 -3.84 -1.00
C ILE A 26 7.95 -5.35 -0.76
N GLU A 27 7.83 -6.13 -1.83
CA GLU A 27 7.86 -7.59 -1.85
C GLU A 27 9.15 -8.13 -1.26
N ASP A 28 10.29 -7.68 -1.78
CA ASP A 28 11.60 -8.06 -1.27
C ASP A 28 11.77 -7.61 0.18
N TYR A 29 11.25 -6.43 0.51
CA TYR A 29 11.30 -5.88 1.86
C TYR A 29 10.50 -6.73 2.88
N LEU A 30 9.34 -7.26 2.47
CA LEU A 30 8.54 -8.19 3.27
C LEU A 30 9.22 -9.56 3.39
N ASN A 31 9.73 -10.10 2.27
CA ASN A 31 10.45 -11.37 2.24
C ASN A 31 11.72 -11.33 3.09
N PHE A 32 12.44 -10.21 3.09
CA PHE A 32 13.61 -9.96 3.93
C PHE A 32 13.29 -10.17 5.41
N GLY A 33 12.14 -9.67 5.88
CA GLY A 33 11.70 -9.87 7.26
C GLY A 33 11.30 -11.30 7.60
N SER A 34 11.06 -12.15 6.61
CA SER A 34 10.58 -13.53 6.84
C SER A 34 11.69 -14.56 7.07
N VAL A 35 12.96 -14.18 6.89
CA VAL A 35 14.13 -15.09 6.94
C VAL A 35 14.35 -15.67 8.34
N CYS A 36 14.60 -14.81 9.33
CA CYS A 36 14.81 -15.21 10.73
C CYS A 36 14.53 -14.03 11.68
N LYS A 37 14.61 -14.26 13.00
CA LYS A 37 14.31 -13.22 14.01
C LYS A 37 15.18 -11.96 13.87
N SER A 38 16.47 -12.11 13.57
CA SER A 38 17.40 -10.99 13.38
C SER A 38 16.96 -10.11 12.20
N TRP A 39 16.69 -10.74 11.05
CA TRP A 39 16.25 -10.05 9.84
C TRP A 39 14.85 -9.46 9.96
N HIS A 40 13.92 -10.12 10.68
CA HIS A 40 12.58 -9.62 10.95
C HIS A 40 12.56 -8.28 11.70
N SER A 41 13.60 -7.99 12.50
CA SER A 41 13.67 -6.74 13.28
C SER A 41 14.02 -5.49 12.45
N VAL A 42 14.56 -5.69 11.25
CA VAL A 42 15.14 -4.64 10.41
C VAL A 42 14.13 -3.90 9.53
N PRO A 43 13.14 -4.57 8.88
CA PRO A 43 12.22 -3.90 7.96
C PRO A 43 11.21 -3.01 8.69
N THR A 44 11.67 -1.82 9.09
CA THR A 44 10.89 -0.78 9.78
C THR A 44 10.64 0.42 8.87
N LYS A 45 9.63 1.23 9.19
CA LYS A 45 9.33 2.47 8.45
C LYS A 45 10.54 3.41 8.30
N ASN A 46 11.44 3.43 9.28
CA ASN A 46 12.64 4.28 9.25
C ASN A 46 13.76 3.72 8.37
N ASN A 47 13.82 2.39 8.23
CA ASN A 47 14.79 1.72 7.37
C ASN A 47 14.27 1.56 5.93
N PHE A 48 13.03 1.94 5.69
CA PHE A 48 12.39 1.90 4.39
C PHE A 48 12.80 3.12 3.57
N ASN A 49 13.57 2.88 2.51
CA ASN A 49 14.03 3.96 1.65
C ASN A 49 12.84 4.56 0.87
N LYS A 50 12.54 5.83 1.14
CA LYS A 50 11.44 6.57 0.52
C LYS A 50 11.79 7.21 -0.83
N TYR A 51 13.07 7.21 -1.20
CA TYR A 51 13.58 7.85 -2.40
C TYR A 51 13.67 6.91 -3.60
N LEU A 52 13.49 5.61 -3.39
CA LEU A 52 13.46 4.62 -4.47
C LEU A 52 12.08 4.61 -5.12
N SER A 53 12.06 4.77 -6.44
CA SER A 53 10.86 4.60 -7.25
C SER A 53 10.42 3.15 -7.17
N ARG A 54 9.25 2.90 -6.58
CA ARG A 54 8.70 1.56 -6.43
C ARG A 54 7.79 1.19 -7.59
N ALA A 55 7.77 -0.10 -7.91
CA ALA A 55 6.71 -0.66 -8.73
C ALA A 55 5.38 -0.43 -7.99
N PRO A 56 4.38 0.21 -8.63
CA PRO A 56 3.12 0.48 -7.98
C PRO A 56 2.33 -0.82 -7.81
N TRP A 57 1.57 -0.89 -6.73
CA TRP A 57 0.65 -1.97 -6.42
C TRP A 57 -0.77 -1.58 -6.85
N LEU A 58 -1.49 -2.48 -7.50
CA LEU A 58 -2.87 -2.26 -7.88
C LEU A 58 -3.79 -2.55 -6.68
N MET A 59 -4.40 -1.53 -6.09
CA MET A 59 -5.50 -1.73 -5.14
C MET A 59 -6.71 -2.29 -5.89
N LEU A 60 -7.24 -3.44 -5.45
CA LEU A 60 -8.44 -4.04 -6.03
C LEU A 60 -9.71 -3.41 -5.46
N ALA A 61 -10.83 -3.61 -6.16
CA ALA A 61 -12.15 -3.19 -5.71
C ALA A 61 -12.50 -3.76 -4.33
N GLU A 62 -13.39 -3.07 -3.60
CA GLU A 62 -13.89 -3.60 -2.32
C GLU A 62 -14.73 -4.86 -2.57
N GLU A 63 -14.51 -5.88 -1.76
CA GLU A 63 -15.43 -7.01 -1.64
C GLU A 63 -16.28 -6.80 -0.37
N ASP A 64 -17.60 -6.65 -0.57
CA ASP A 64 -18.69 -6.62 0.41
C ASP A 64 -18.34 -6.17 1.84
N GLY A 65 -18.16 -4.85 2.03
CA GLY A 65 -18.16 -4.19 3.34
C GLY A 65 -17.06 -4.65 4.30
N ASN A 66 -16.05 -5.36 3.81
CA ASN A 66 -14.92 -5.75 4.63
C ASN A 66 -13.92 -4.61 4.71
N SER A 67 -13.42 -4.34 5.92
CA SER A 67 -12.32 -3.40 6.16
C SER A 67 -10.98 -3.82 5.52
N ILE A 68 -10.92 -4.90 4.73
CA ILE A 68 -9.70 -5.40 4.09
C ILE A 68 -9.63 -4.90 2.65
N ARG A 69 -8.52 -4.24 2.31
CA ARG A 69 -8.14 -3.86 0.96
C ARG A 69 -7.08 -4.82 0.44
N LYS A 70 -7.30 -5.34 -0.77
CA LYS A 70 -6.32 -6.18 -1.48
C LYS A 70 -5.47 -5.29 -2.37
N PHE A 71 -4.17 -5.47 -2.30
CA PHE A 71 -3.20 -4.85 -3.19
C PHE A 71 -2.55 -5.97 -4.00
N PHE A 72 -2.55 -5.85 -5.32
CA PHE A 72 -1.98 -6.80 -6.24
C PHE A 72 -0.68 -6.25 -6.83
N SER A 73 0.41 -6.98 -6.69
CA SER A 73 1.66 -6.66 -7.36
C SER A 73 1.61 -7.14 -8.82
N LEU A 74 1.77 -6.19 -9.75
CA LEU A 74 1.95 -6.55 -11.16
C LEU A 74 3.30 -7.20 -11.45
N TYR A 75 4.25 -7.09 -10.52
CA TYR A 75 5.61 -7.59 -10.72
C TYR A 75 5.69 -9.11 -10.59
N ASN A 76 5.10 -9.67 -9.53
CA ASN A 76 5.19 -11.10 -9.24
C ASN A 76 3.83 -11.77 -8.93
N GLY A 77 2.72 -11.04 -9.07
CA GLY A 77 1.38 -11.55 -8.80
C GLY A 77 1.04 -11.70 -7.31
N MET A 78 1.85 -11.16 -6.40
CA MET A 78 1.58 -11.24 -4.96
C MET A 78 0.36 -10.41 -4.57
N ILE A 79 -0.46 -10.96 -3.66
CA ILE A 79 -1.60 -10.25 -3.05
C ILE A 79 -1.27 -9.90 -1.60
N LEU A 80 -1.30 -8.61 -1.28
CA LEU A 80 -1.18 -8.09 0.07
C LEU A 80 -2.56 -7.70 0.58
N ASN A 81 -2.98 -8.34 1.67
CA ASN A 81 -4.21 -8.01 2.38
C ASN A 81 -3.88 -6.99 3.49
N LYS A 82 -4.43 -5.78 3.38
CA LYS A 82 -4.27 -4.74 4.41
C LYS A 82 -5.61 -4.36 5.00
N ARG A 83 -5.71 -4.38 6.32
CA ARG A 83 -6.88 -3.84 7.02
C ARG A 83 -6.83 -2.32 7.02
N ILE A 84 -7.77 -1.70 6.31
CA ILE A 84 -7.96 -0.25 6.18
C ILE A 84 -9.45 0.09 6.42
N PRO A 85 -9.93 0.08 7.69
CA PRO A 85 -11.34 0.33 8.00
C PRO A 85 -11.84 1.69 7.51
N LYS A 86 -10.96 2.69 7.54
CA LYS A 86 -11.24 4.07 7.10
C LYS A 86 -11.56 4.20 5.61
N ALA A 87 -11.10 3.24 4.81
CA ALA A 87 -11.36 3.19 3.39
C ALA A 87 -12.63 2.38 3.06
N SER A 88 -13.27 1.71 4.02
CA SER A 88 -14.44 0.87 3.72
C SER A 88 -15.61 1.72 3.25
N ARG A 89 -16.30 1.26 2.20
CA ARG A 89 -17.38 1.99 1.51
C ARG A 89 -16.96 3.37 1.00
N LYS A 90 -15.66 3.60 0.79
CA LYS A 90 -15.13 4.83 0.20
C LYS A 90 -14.49 4.53 -1.15
N ARG A 91 -14.74 5.41 -2.12
CA ARG A 91 -14.01 5.40 -3.40
C ARG A 91 -12.59 5.85 -3.15
N CYS A 92 -11.61 5.11 -3.66
CA CYS A 92 -10.20 5.34 -3.42
C CYS A 92 -9.46 5.61 -4.74
N MET A 93 -8.88 6.80 -4.86
CA MET A 93 -8.00 7.19 -5.98
C MET A 93 -6.58 7.38 -5.46
N GLU A 94 -5.57 7.04 -6.24
CA GLU A 94 -4.20 7.36 -5.86
C GLU A 94 -3.80 8.76 -6.29
N SER A 95 -3.01 9.41 -5.42
CA SER A 95 -2.25 10.61 -5.74
C SER A 95 -0.93 10.58 -4.96
N MET A 96 0.18 10.33 -5.66
CA MET A 96 1.54 10.44 -5.11
C MET A 96 1.78 9.56 -3.86
N GLY A 97 1.33 8.31 -3.87
CA GLY A 97 1.44 7.36 -2.75
C GLY A 97 0.37 7.52 -1.66
N TRP A 98 -0.56 8.48 -1.82
CA TRP A 98 -1.70 8.67 -0.93
C TRP A 98 -2.99 8.20 -1.59
N LEU A 99 -3.92 7.69 -0.79
CA LEU A 99 -5.28 7.38 -1.19
C LEU A 99 -6.18 8.57 -0.90
N ILE A 100 -6.71 9.20 -1.94
CA ILE A 100 -7.84 10.11 -1.82
C ILE A 100 -9.08 9.25 -1.65
N MET A 101 -9.67 9.33 -0.46
CA MET A 101 -10.89 8.62 -0.08
C MET A 101 -12.07 9.58 -0.17
N VAL A 102 -13.08 9.21 -0.95
CA VAL A 102 -14.32 9.96 -1.10
C VAL A 102 -15.46 9.10 -0.56
N GLY A 103 -16.16 9.62 0.45
CA GLY A 103 -17.34 8.98 1.04
C GLY A 103 -18.53 8.92 0.08
N GLU A 104 -19.57 8.19 0.49
CA GLU A 104 -20.86 8.18 -0.19
C GLU A 104 -21.59 9.52 -0.01
N ASP A 105 -21.45 10.12 1.17
CA ASP A 105 -22.02 11.42 1.52
C ASP A 105 -21.24 12.58 0.91
N GLN A 106 -21.97 13.61 0.49
CA GLN A 106 -21.39 14.78 -0.17
C GLN A 106 -20.44 15.52 0.78
N GLY A 107 -19.16 15.62 0.40
CA GLY A 107 -18.18 16.48 1.04
C GLY A 107 -17.18 15.78 1.97
N GLU A 108 -17.34 14.47 2.23
CA GLU A 108 -16.32 13.71 2.97
C GLU A 108 -15.17 13.31 2.05
N ILE A 109 -14.12 14.12 2.05
CA ILE A 109 -12.88 13.82 1.33
C ILE A 109 -11.73 13.82 2.32
N SER A 110 -10.94 12.75 2.28
CA SER A 110 -9.73 12.64 3.08
C SER A 110 -8.62 11.99 2.28
N MET A 111 -7.39 12.21 2.70
CA MET A 111 -6.23 11.51 2.18
C MET A 111 -5.74 10.52 3.23
N LEU A 112 -5.40 9.31 2.82
CA LEU A 112 -4.88 8.26 3.68
C LEU A 112 -3.60 7.68 3.08
N HIS A 113 -2.56 7.57 3.88
CA HIS A 113 -1.39 6.80 3.49
C HIS A 113 -1.63 5.30 3.83
N PRO A 114 -1.73 4.40 2.85
CA PRO A 114 -2.22 3.03 3.05
C PRO A 114 -1.36 2.18 3.99
N PHE A 115 -0.05 2.37 3.96
CA PHE A 115 0.88 1.61 4.80
C PHE A 115 1.11 2.20 6.19
N SER A 116 1.14 3.53 6.31
CA SER A 116 1.42 4.20 7.58
C SER A 116 0.16 4.52 8.41
N GLY A 117 -1.03 4.49 7.79
CA GLY A 117 -2.31 4.78 8.45
C GLY A 117 -2.54 6.26 8.76
N VAL A 118 -1.58 7.14 8.43
CA VAL A 118 -1.74 8.59 8.56
C VAL A 118 -2.88 9.05 7.67
N GLN A 119 -3.79 9.84 8.24
CA GLN A 119 -4.95 10.39 7.54
C GLN A 119 -4.97 11.91 7.68
N ILE A 120 -5.37 12.58 6.62
CA ILE A 120 -5.53 14.03 6.54
C ILE A 120 -6.94 14.29 6.02
N GLU A 121 -7.77 14.93 6.83
CA GLU A 121 -9.10 15.39 6.38
C GLU A 121 -8.92 16.60 5.45
N LEU A 122 -9.60 16.60 4.31
CA LEU A 122 -9.58 17.74 3.39
C LEU A 122 -10.74 18.69 3.71
N PRO A 123 -10.56 20.00 3.48
CA PRO A 123 -11.64 20.96 3.68
C PRO A 123 -12.85 20.60 2.80
N PRO A 124 -14.10 20.74 3.31
CA PRO A 124 -15.30 20.50 2.54
C PRO A 124 -15.30 21.41 1.30
N SER A 125 -15.25 20.80 0.13
CA SER A 125 -15.23 21.55 -1.12
C SER A 125 -16.66 21.95 -1.49
N LYS A 126 -16.89 23.27 -1.53
CA LYS A 126 -18.19 23.89 -1.88
C LYS A 126 -18.51 23.78 -3.39
N TYR A 127 -17.62 23.20 -4.18
CA TYR A 127 -17.66 23.19 -5.64
C TYR A 127 -17.63 21.79 -6.26
N HIS A 128 -17.78 20.71 -5.47
CA HIS A 128 -17.92 19.39 -6.07
C HIS A 128 -19.26 19.27 -6.80
N ARG A 129 -19.19 19.47 -8.11
CA ARG A 129 -20.14 18.92 -9.08
C ARG A 129 -20.33 17.43 -8.74
N ARG A 130 -21.57 16.93 -8.72
CA ARG A 130 -21.91 15.54 -8.38
C ARG A 130 -20.85 14.61 -8.99
N LEU A 131 -20.10 13.91 -8.16
CA LEU A 131 -19.44 12.70 -8.63
C LEU A 131 -20.58 11.72 -8.91
N PRO A 132 -20.69 11.15 -10.11
CA PRO A 132 -21.80 10.27 -10.45
C PRO A 132 -21.95 9.19 -9.38
N GLN A 133 -23.19 8.92 -9.00
CA GLN A 133 -23.50 7.91 -7.99
C GLN A 133 -23.11 6.53 -8.53
N SER A 134 -22.89 5.56 -7.64
CA SER A 134 -22.52 4.18 -8.04
C SER A 134 -23.46 3.61 -9.12
N SER A 135 -24.75 3.97 -9.06
CA SER A 135 -25.77 3.62 -10.05
C SER A 135 -25.55 4.24 -11.44
N ASP A 136 -24.97 5.43 -11.52
CA ASP A 136 -24.76 6.15 -12.77
C ASP A 136 -23.61 5.55 -13.60
N TRP A 137 -22.72 4.78 -12.96
CA TRP A 137 -21.58 4.12 -13.61
C TRP A 137 -21.88 2.70 -14.11
N LEU A 138 -23.02 2.13 -13.72
CA LEU A 138 -23.47 0.85 -14.25
C LEU A 138 -23.83 0.96 -15.74
N GLU A 139 -24.19 2.16 -16.22
CA GLU A 139 -24.51 2.40 -17.63
C GLU A 139 -23.28 2.78 -18.49
N ASP A 140 -22.24 3.39 -17.90
CA ASP A 140 -21.09 3.91 -18.65
C ASP A 140 -19.87 2.97 -18.72
N GLY A 141 -19.96 1.75 -18.17
CA GLY A 141 -18.91 0.73 -18.31
C GLY A 141 -17.55 1.10 -17.69
N LEU A 142 -17.47 2.19 -16.93
CA LEU A 142 -16.27 2.61 -16.20
C LEU A 142 -16.23 1.87 -14.86
N TYR A 143 -15.89 0.59 -14.93
CA TYR A 143 -15.36 -0.10 -13.77
C TYR A 143 -14.18 0.72 -13.24
N PHE A 144 -14.24 1.20 -11.99
CA PHE A 144 -13.03 1.58 -11.27
C PHE A 144 -12.22 0.31 -10.99
N GLN A 145 -11.55 -0.19 -12.04
CA GLN A 145 -10.67 -1.34 -12.02
C GLN A 145 -9.34 -0.94 -11.37
N GLY A 146 -9.41 -0.70 -10.07
CA GLY A 146 -8.27 -0.50 -9.21
C GLY A 146 -7.46 0.78 -9.45
N SER A 147 -6.73 1.16 -8.41
CA SER A 147 -5.84 2.33 -8.41
C SER A 147 -4.42 1.87 -8.12
N PHE A 148 -3.44 2.41 -8.84
CA PHE A 148 -2.02 2.12 -8.60
C PHE A 148 -1.51 2.90 -7.39
N VAL A 149 -0.95 2.21 -6.40
CA VAL A 149 -0.42 2.77 -5.16
C VAL A 149 1.09 2.59 -5.11
N ARG A 150 1.81 3.70 -5.03
CA ARG A 150 3.29 3.75 -5.00
C ARG A 150 3.87 3.58 -3.59
#